data_AF-A0A5C8PIJ1-F1
#
_entry.id   AF-A0A5C8PIJ1-F1
#
_cell.length_a   1.000
_cell.length_b   1.000
_cell.length_c   1.000
_cell.angle_alpha   90.00
_cell.angle_beta   90.00
_cell.angle_gamma   90.00
#
_symmetry.space_group_name_H-M   'P 1'
#
loop_
_entity.id
_entity.type
_entity.pdbx_description
1 polymer ?
#
loop_
_entity_poly.entity_id
_entity_poly.type
_entity_poly.pdbx_seq_one_letter_code
_entity_poly.pdbx_strand_id
1 'polypeptide(L)' 'MDETLRRIVTNPLAFSRVHGEVHRAVVRRFPFGIYFRVHGDDVVVLAVMHGRRHPRRWQSRR' A
#
# COMPACT_ATOMS: atom_id res chain seq x y z
N MET A 1 1.88 -11.47 -3.68
CA MET A 1 1.35 -10.14 -4.01
C MET A 1 -0.18 -10.21 -4.08
N ASP A 2 -0.73 -11.14 -4.84
CA ASP A 2 -2.19 -11.31 -5.04
C ASP A 2 -2.97 -11.53 -3.74
N GLU A 3 -2.44 -12.30 -2.80
CA GLU A 3 -3.05 -12.48 -1.47
C GLU A 3 -3.13 -11.15 -0.70
N THR A 4 -2.07 -10.35 -0.76
CA THR A 4 -2.03 -9.03 -0.12
C THR A 4 -3.03 -8.08 -0.77
N LEU A 5 -3.13 -8.09 -2.11
CA LEU A 5 -4.13 -7.30 -2.84
C LEU A 5 -5.56 -7.70 -2.47
N ARG A 6 -5.86 -9.01 -2.38
CA ARG A 6 -7.17 -9.49 -1.90
C ARG A 6 -7.49 -8.97 -0.50
N ARG A 7 -6.54 -9.05 0.43
CA ARG A 7 -6.73 -8.52 1.79
C ARG A 7 -6.96 -7.00 1.81
N ILE A 8 -6.27 -6.26 0.95
CA ILE A 8 -6.48 -4.81 0.79
C ILE A 8 -7.90 -4.54 0.32
N VAL A 9 -8.43 -5.27 -0.67
CA VAL A 9 -9.80 -5.06 -1.16
C VAL A 9 -10.84 -5.45 -0.11
N THR A 10 -10.66 -6.57 0.60
CA THR A 10 -11.64 -7.06 1.57
C THR A 10 -11.70 -6.23 2.85
N ASN A 11 -10.57 -5.70 3.32
CA ASN A 11 -10.53 -4.87 4.52
C ASN A 11 -9.37 -3.86 4.47
N PRO A 12 -9.50 -2.78 3.67
CA PRO A 12 -8.41 -1.83 3.47
C PRO A 12 -8.05 -1.05 4.74
N LEU A 13 -9.01 -0.88 5.66
CA LEU A 13 -8.82 -0.15 6.90
C LEU A 13 -8.06 -0.95 7.97
N ALA A 14 -7.87 -2.27 7.77
CA ALA A 14 -7.02 -3.10 8.63
C ALA A 14 -5.51 -2.80 8.48
N PHE A 15 -5.12 -2.04 7.46
CA PHE A 15 -3.74 -1.66 7.22
C PHE A 15 -3.42 -0.30 7.84
N SER A 16 -2.22 -0.14 8.41
CA SER A 16 -1.84 1.11 9.07
C SER A 16 -1.72 2.26 8.08
N ARG A 17 -2.25 3.43 8.47
CA ARG A 17 -1.97 4.71 7.81
C ARG A 17 -0.51 5.10 8.05
N VAL A 18 0.19 5.46 6.98
CA VAL A 18 1.60 5.85 6.99
C VAL A 18 1.81 7.32 6.65
N HIS A 19 0.84 7.96 6.00
CA HIS A 19 0.87 9.39 5.69
C HIS A 19 -0.52 9.86 5.24
N GLY A 20 -1.16 10.79 5.97
CA GLY A 20 -2.51 11.23 5.66
C GLY A 20 -3.49 10.05 5.54
N GLU A 21 -4.15 9.94 4.40
CA GLU A 21 -5.07 8.83 4.07
C GLU A 21 -4.40 7.64 3.39
N VAL A 22 -3.06 7.62 3.32
CA VAL A 22 -2.31 6.55 2.68
C VAL A 22 -2.06 5.43 3.68
N HIS A 23 -2.51 4.23 3.32
CA HIS A 23 -2.29 2.98 4.02
C HIS A 23 -1.12 2.22 3.39
N ARG A 24 -0.44 1.38 4.18
CA ARG A 24 0.66 0.52 3.72
C ARG A 24 0.41 -0.95 4.05
N ALA A 25 0.49 -1.80 3.04
CA ALA A 25 0.52 -3.25 3.19
C ALA A 25 1.91 -3.81 2.87
N VAL A 26 2.40 -4.75 3.67
CA VAL A 26 3.66 -5.45 3.42
C VAL A 26 3.38 -6.82 2.81
N VAL A 27 4.00 -7.12 1.67
CA VAL A 27 3.91 -8.41 1.01
C VAL A 27 4.87 -9.39 1.70
N ARG A 28 4.38 -10.57 2.09
CA ARG A 28 5.16 -11.57 2.86
C ARG A 28 6.39 -12.11 2.10
N ARG A 29 6.28 -12.36 0.80
CA ARG A 29 7.35 -12.97 -0.02
C ARG A 29 8.22 -11.88 -0.65
N PHE A 30 9.28 -11.50 0.07
CA PHE A 30 10.27 -10.45 -0.24
C PHE A 30 9.67 -9.01 -0.23
N PRO A 31 10.26 -8.03 0.48
CA PRO A 31 9.48 -7.04 1.20
C PRO A 31 9.00 -5.90 0.29
N PHE A 32 8.03 -6.15 -0.58
CA PHE A 32 7.32 -5.07 -1.27
C PHE A 32 6.33 -4.41 -0.31
N GLY A 33 6.32 -3.08 -0.27
CA GLY A 33 5.29 -2.28 0.35
C GLY A 33 4.32 -1.74 -0.70
N ILE A 34 3.03 -2.04 -0.54
CA ILE A 34 1.95 -1.48 -1.35
C ILE A 34 1.40 -0.28 -0.60
N TYR A 35 1.45 0.90 -1.21
CA TYR A 35 0.90 2.14 -0.70
C TYR A 35 -0.38 2.44 -1.46
N PHE A 36 -1.48 2.66 -0.74
CA PHE A 36 -2.78 2.86 -1.33
C PHE A 36 -3.63 3.80 -0.48
N ARG A 37 -4.72 4.32 -1.04
CA ARG A 37 -5.75 5.06 -0.31
C ARG A 37 -7.12 4.47 -0.62
N VAL A 38 -8.07 4.69 0.30
CA VAL A 38 -9.48 4.33 0.11
C VAL A 38 -10.24 5.58 -0.33
N HIS A 39 -11.06 5.48 -1.37
CA HIS A 39 -11.90 6.57 -1.85
C HIS A 39 -13.29 6.03 -2.17
N GLY A 40 -14.27 6.26 -1.30
CA GLY A 40 -15.57 5.58 -1.37
C GLY A 40 -15.38 4.07 -1.30
N ASP A 41 -15.90 3.36 -2.29
CA ASP A 41 -15.80 1.90 -2.41
C ASP A 41 -14.54 1.44 -3.17
N ASP A 42 -13.71 2.38 -3.62
CA ASP A 42 -12.51 2.09 -4.41
C ASP A 42 -11.23 2.09 -3.57
N VAL A 43 -10.32 1.19 -3.94
CA VAL A 43 -8.94 1.20 -3.49
C VAL A 43 -8.05 1.70 -4.62
N VAL A 44 -7.36 2.81 -4.39
CA VAL A 44 -6.39 3.36 -5.34
C VAL A 44 -4.98 3.04 -4.89
N VAL A 45 -4.27 2.20 -5.64
CA VAL A 45 -2.85 1.89 -5.41
C VAL A 45 -1.99 3.03 -5.94
N LEU A 46 -1.23 3.67 -5.05
CA LEU A 46 -0.34 4.79 -5.37
C LEU A 46 1.05 4.31 -5.79
N ALA A 47 1.57 3.28 -5.11
CA ALA A 47 2.88 2.73 -5.43
C ALA A 47 3.07 1.31 -4.89
N VAL A 48 3.88 0.53 -5.59
CA VAL A 48 4.45 -0.73 -5.11
C VAL A 48 5.97 -0.58 -5.03
N MET A 49 6.52 -0.64 -3.82
CA MET A 49 7.90 -0.28 -3.54
C MET A 49 8.68 -1.44 -2.94
N HIS A 50 9.85 -1.74 -3.51
CA HIS A 50 10.77 -2.73 -2.94
C HIS A 50 11.36 -2.22 -1.60
N GLY A 51 11.30 -3.02 -0.54
CA GLY A 51 11.64 -2.61 0.84
C GLY A 51 13.11 -2.28 1.09
N ARG A 52 14.01 -2.68 0.18
CA ARG A 52 15.41 -2.21 0.17
C ARG A 52 15.59 -0.80 -0.41
N ARG A 53 14.55 -0.21 -1.02
CA ARG A 53 14.55 1.16 -1.56
C ARG A 53 13.94 2.10 -0.51
N HIS A 54 14.41 3.36 -0.48
CA HIS A 54 13.98 4.35 0.50
C HIS A 54 12.44 4.46 0.58
N PRO A 55 11.82 4.29 1.77
CA PRO A 55 10.38 4.08 1.91
C PRO A 55 9.53 5.31 1.55
N ARG A 56 10.11 6.50 1.45
CA ARG A 56 9.39 7.76 1.10
C ARG A 56 9.35 8.09 -0.40
N ARG A 57 9.99 7.30 -1.26
CA ARG A 57 10.08 7.60 -2.71
C ARG A 57 8.73 7.55 -3.45
N TRP A 58 7.67 7.01 -2.85
CA TRP A 58 6.34 7.05 -3.45
C TRP A 58 5.71 8.45 -3.39
N GLN A 59 6.12 9.30 -2.44
CA GLN A 59 5.59 10.67 -2.28
C GLN A 59 6.02 11.61 -3.41
N SER A 60 7.09 11.26 -4.12
CA SER A 60 7.64 12.06 -5.21
C SER A 60 7.10 11.66 -6.59
N ARG A 61 6.17 10.70 -6.66
CA ARG A 61 5.57 10.27 -7.93
C ARG A 61 4.32 11.11 -8.17
N ARG A 62 4.31 11.84 -9.28
CA ARG A 62 3.20 12.67 -9.75
C ARG A 62 2.21 11.83 -10.54
#